data_AF-A0A6P1E742-F1
#
_entry.id   AF-A0A6P1E742-F1
#
_cell.length_a   1.000
_cell.length_b   1.000
_cell.length_c   1.000
_cell.angle_alpha   90.00
_cell.angle_beta   90.00
_cell.angle_gamma   90.00
#
_symmetry.space_group_name_H-M   'P 1'
#
loop_
_entity.id
_entity.type
_entity.pdbx_description
1 polymer ?
#
loop_
_entity_poly.entity_id
_entity_poly.type
_entity_poly.pdbx_seq_one_letter_code
_entity_poly.pdbx_strand_id
1 'polypeptide(L)'
;MTLFLKITDFLLLYLLIALWVGDFFSMKMQGKSSEYVSKLLRNDAGRLKIAIKDPVHMSEQTQAFISKKLVSINRWFWLANKNVMMILVLGLQQWLVITAKQNWGLVVIELVMLVICGVILAADLRVNHVRVELEKKLKPYEDRLWFEYQLRS
;
A
#
# COMPACT_ATOMS: atom_id res chain seq x y z
N MET A 1 5.58 -35.43 0.80
CA MET A 1 6.17 -34.14 1.22
C MET A 1 6.33 -33.15 0.06
N THR A 2 6.85 -33.56 -1.10
CA THR A 2 6.98 -32.71 -2.30
C THR A 2 5.64 -32.20 -2.87
N LEU A 3 4.57 -33.00 -2.79
CA LEU A 3 3.24 -32.59 -3.26
C LEU A 3 2.64 -31.45 -2.43
N PHE A 4 2.79 -31.52 -1.10
CA PHE A 4 2.30 -30.50 -0.17
C PHE A 4 2.99 -29.15 -0.40
N LEU A 5 4.32 -29.15 -0.56
CA LEU A 5 5.09 -27.94 -0.85
C LEU A 5 4.66 -27.28 -2.17
N LYS A 6 4.49 -28.08 -3.24
CA LYS A 6 4.00 -27.56 -4.53
C LYS A 6 2.61 -26.93 -4.42
N ILE A 7 1.71 -27.53 -3.63
CA ILE A 7 0.37 -26.98 -3.41
C ILE A 7 0.45 -25.66 -2.62
N THR A 8 1.30 -25.61 -1.58
CA THR A 8 1.48 -24.39 -0.77
C THR A 8 2.09 -23.26 -1.57
N ASP A 9 3.11 -23.51 -2.40
CA ASP A 9 3.69 -22.51 -3.30
C ASP A 9 2.66 -22.01 -4.31
N PHE A 10 1.86 -22.92 -4.89
CA PHE A 10 0.80 -22.55 -5.83
C PHE A 10 -0.28 -21.69 -5.18
N LEU A 11 -0.67 -22.01 -3.95
CA LEU A 11 -1.60 -21.20 -3.15
C LEU A 11 -1.03 -19.82 -2.82
N LEU A 12 0.23 -19.74 -2.40
CA LEU A 12 0.91 -18.47 -2.10
C LEU A 12 1.00 -17.59 -3.34
N LEU A 13 1.37 -18.15 -4.49
CA LEU A 13 1.38 -17.44 -5.77
C LEU A 13 -0.01 -16.91 -6.15
N TYR A 14 -1.04 -17.73 -6.00
CA TYR A 14 -2.41 -17.30 -6.27
C TYR A 14 -2.84 -16.15 -5.34
N LEU A 15 -2.49 -16.23 -4.07
CA LEU A 15 -2.76 -15.18 -3.07
C LEU A 15 -2.01 -13.88 -3.40
N LEU A 16 -0.75 -13.97 -3.83
CA LEU A 16 0.03 -12.82 -4.29
C LEU A 16 -0.61 -12.15 -5.50
N ILE A 17 -1.06 -12.93 -6.48
CA ILE A 17 -1.78 -12.41 -7.66
C ILE A 17 -3.08 -11.73 -7.21
N ALA A 18 -3.86 -12.33 -6.33
CA ALA A 18 -5.09 -11.74 -5.82
C ALA A 18 -4.85 -10.40 -5.09
N LEU A 19 -3.81 -10.34 -4.25
CA LEU A 19 -3.40 -9.10 -3.57
C LEU A 19 -2.97 -8.03 -4.58
N TRP A 20 -2.17 -8.40 -5.58
CA TRP A 20 -1.71 -7.48 -6.62
C TRP A 20 -2.86 -6.95 -7.47
N VAL A 21 -3.81 -7.79 -7.86
CA VAL A 21 -5.01 -7.38 -8.59
C VAL A 21 -5.86 -6.43 -7.74
N GLY A 22 -6.08 -6.77 -6.47
CA GLY A 22 -6.82 -5.90 -5.54
C GLY A 22 -6.15 -4.53 -5.38
N ASP A 23 -4.82 -4.52 -5.29
CA ASP A 23 -4.04 -3.30 -5.15
C ASP A 23 -4.11 -2.43 -6.42
N PHE A 24 -4.02 -3.06 -7.59
CA PHE A 24 -4.21 -2.39 -8.89
C PHE A 24 -5.59 -1.71 -9.00
N PHE A 25 -6.66 -2.37 -8.58
CA PHE A 25 -7.99 -1.76 -8.53
C PHE A 25 -8.07 -0.60 -7.54
N SER A 26 -7.42 -0.74 -6.38
CA SER A 26 -7.35 0.32 -5.36
C SER A 26 -6.61 1.55 -5.88
N MET A 27 -5.46 1.38 -6.52
CA MET A 27 -4.73 2.45 -7.21
C MET A 27 -5.57 3.11 -8.31
N LYS A 28 -6.27 2.33 -9.14
CA LYS A 28 -7.17 2.85 -10.19
C LYS A 28 -8.34 3.67 -9.65
N MET A 29 -8.71 3.49 -8.38
CA MET A 29 -9.77 4.24 -7.71
C MET A 29 -9.27 5.54 -7.07
N GLN A 30 -7.97 5.68 -6.82
CA GLN A 30 -7.40 6.91 -6.28
C GLN A 30 -7.52 8.05 -7.30
N GLY A 31 -7.96 9.22 -6.84
CA GLY A 31 -8.19 10.40 -7.66
C GLY A 31 -9.52 10.41 -8.41
N LYS A 32 -10.34 9.35 -8.34
CA LYS A 32 -11.68 9.34 -8.96
C LYS A 32 -12.70 10.17 -8.19
N SER A 33 -12.53 10.30 -6.87
CA SER A 33 -13.46 11.05 -6.03
C SER A 33 -13.08 12.52 -5.98
N SER A 34 -11.78 12.81 -5.91
CA SER A 34 -11.19 14.16 -5.87
C SER A 34 -9.74 14.12 -6.33
N GLU A 35 -9.40 14.93 -7.35
CA GLU A 35 -8.03 15.02 -7.85
C GLU A 35 -7.12 15.74 -6.84
N TYR A 36 -7.59 16.85 -6.22
CA TYR A 36 -6.76 17.64 -5.33
C TYR A 36 -6.48 16.92 -4.00
N VAL A 37 -7.48 16.28 -3.40
CA VAL A 37 -7.29 15.48 -2.18
C VAL A 37 -6.37 14.29 -2.46
N SER A 38 -6.49 13.64 -3.63
CA SER A 38 -5.57 12.55 -3.99
C SER A 38 -4.12 13.03 -4.03
N LYS A 39 -3.86 14.25 -4.54
CA LYS A 39 -2.51 14.87 -4.55
C LYS A 39 -1.98 15.15 -3.15
N LEU A 40 -2.86 15.46 -2.19
CA LEU A 40 -2.50 15.65 -0.77
C LEU A 40 -2.23 14.33 -0.05
N LEU A 41 -2.93 13.26 -0.44
CA LEU A 41 -2.81 11.91 0.12
C LEU A 41 -1.68 11.06 -0.49
N ARG A 42 -0.98 11.57 -1.50
CA ARG A 42 0.19 10.89 -2.10
C ARG A 42 1.28 10.64 -1.05
N ASN A 43 2.07 9.59 -1.29
CA ASN A 43 3.19 9.18 -0.44
C ASN A 43 2.76 8.94 1.03
N ASP A 44 3.45 9.51 2.00
CA ASP A 44 3.14 9.41 3.43
C ASP A 44 1.98 10.33 3.87
N ALA A 45 1.27 10.93 2.90
CA ALA A 45 0.27 11.98 3.10
C ALA A 45 0.81 13.19 3.89
N GLY A 46 2.11 13.49 3.75
CA GLY A 46 2.76 14.64 4.38
C GLY A 46 2.13 15.98 3.98
N ARG A 47 1.65 16.11 2.75
CA ARG A 47 0.95 17.31 2.25
C ARG A 47 -0.38 17.53 2.94
N LEU A 48 -1.13 16.46 3.22
CA LEU A 48 -2.35 16.55 4.01
C LEU A 48 -2.06 17.00 5.45
N LYS A 49 -0.96 16.52 6.07
CA LYS A 49 -0.56 16.98 7.41
C LYS A 49 -0.30 18.48 7.47
N ILE A 50 0.26 19.06 6.41
CA ILE A 50 0.47 20.51 6.29
C ILE A 50 -0.88 21.24 6.19
N ALA A 51 -1.80 20.71 5.37
CA ALA A 51 -3.13 21.29 5.13
C ALA A 51 -4.07 21.26 6.35
N ILE A 52 -3.83 20.40 7.35
CA ILE A 52 -4.69 20.24 8.54
C ILE A 52 -4.05 20.75 9.83
N LYS A 53 -2.87 21.41 9.74
CA LYS A 53 -2.07 21.82 10.92
C LYS A 53 -2.77 22.89 11.77
N ASP A 54 -3.67 23.66 11.18
CA ASP A 54 -4.65 24.49 11.89
C ASP A 54 -6.07 24.00 11.58
N PRO A 55 -7.04 24.25 12.46
CA PRO A 55 -8.38 23.75 12.29
C PRO A 55 -9.06 24.39 11.07
N VAL A 56 -8.98 23.66 9.94
CA VAL A 56 -10.12 23.54 9.03
C VAL A 56 -11.33 23.30 9.92
N HIS A 57 -12.44 24.03 9.72
CA HIS A 57 -13.69 23.87 10.50
C HIS A 57 -14.32 22.49 10.22
N MET A 58 -13.65 21.44 10.68
CA MET A 58 -14.04 20.05 10.61
C MET A 58 -14.48 19.65 12.02
N SER A 59 -15.46 18.76 12.09
CA SER A 59 -15.85 18.17 13.37
C SER A 59 -14.67 17.41 14.01
N GLU A 60 -14.61 17.39 15.33
CA GLU A 60 -13.60 16.62 16.09
C GLU A 60 -13.59 15.15 15.67
N GLN A 61 -14.76 14.58 15.36
CA GLN A 61 -14.90 13.22 14.84
C GLN A 61 -14.16 13.01 13.50
N THR A 62 -14.17 14.03 12.64
CA THR A 62 -13.50 13.98 11.33
C THR A 62 -11.99 14.12 11.49
N GLN A 63 -11.53 15.02 12.37
CA GLN A 63 -10.11 15.16 12.69
C GLN A 63 -9.52 13.90 13.33
N ALA A 64 -10.21 13.31 14.30
CA ALA A 64 -9.79 12.05 14.94
C ALA A 64 -9.70 10.90 13.94
N PHE A 65 -10.64 10.83 12.99
CA PHE A 65 -10.60 9.85 11.91
C PHE A 65 -9.39 10.04 10.98
N ILE A 66 -9.14 11.28 10.54
CA ILE A 66 -8.00 11.62 9.66
C ILE A 66 -6.69 11.28 10.36
N SER A 67 -6.52 11.68 11.62
CA SER A 67 -5.32 11.39 12.43
C SER A 67 -5.06 9.88 12.51
N LYS A 68 -6.09 9.08 12.86
CA LYS A 68 -5.97 7.63 12.98
C LYS A 68 -5.56 6.97 11.65
N LYS A 69 -6.13 7.42 10.53
CA LYS A 69 -5.84 6.89 9.20
C LYS A 69 -4.48 7.37 8.67
N LEU A 70 -4.06 8.60 8.98
CA LEU A 70 -2.72 9.11 8.67
C LEU A 70 -1.61 8.34 9.40
N VAL A 71 -1.82 8.01 10.68
CA VAL A 71 -0.90 7.14 11.43
C VAL A 71 -0.80 5.76 10.77
N SER A 72 -1.95 5.22 10.33
CA SER A 72 -1.96 3.96 9.57
C SER A 72 -1.17 4.09 8.26
N ILE A 73 -1.39 5.13 7.46
CA ILE A 73 -0.62 5.36 6.23
C ILE A 73 0.87 5.44 6.56
N ASN A 74 1.28 6.27 7.53
CA ASN A 74 2.70 6.45 7.86
C ASN A 74 3.38 5.14 8.31
N ARG A 75 2.67 4.31 9.09
CA ARG A 75 3.18 3.02 9.58
C ARG A 75 3.39 2.01 8.45
N TRP A 76 2.45 1.95 7.50
CA TRP A 76 2.47 0.95 6.43
C TRP A 76 3.18 1.46 5.17
N PHE A 77 3.33 2.77 5.00
CA PHE A 77 3.96 3.39 3.84
C PHE A 77 5.44 3.00 3.70
N TRP A 78 6.18 2.88 4.80
CA TRP A 78 7.57 2.39 4.74
C TRP A 78 7.67 0.99 4.13
N LEU A 79 6.69 0.12 4.42
CA LEU A 79 6.64 -1.23 3.86
C LEU A 79 6.16 -1.21 2.40
N ALA A 80 5.10 -0.43 2.10
CA ALA A 80 4.56 -0.27 0.75
C ALA A 80 5.58 0.35 -0.23
N ASN A 81 6.45 1.25 0.25
CA ASN A 81 7.48 1.88 -0.58
C ASN A 81 8.59 0.90 -1.02
N LYS A 82 8.59 -0.35 -0.52
CA LYS A 82 9.53 -1.40 -0.92
C LYS A 82 9.08 -2.21 -2.14
N ASN A 83 8.09 -1.76 -2.89
CA ASN A 83 7.63 -2.43 -4.12
C ASN A 83 8.75 -2.70 -5.14
N VAL A 84 9.73 -1.80 -5.28
CA VAL A 84 10.91 -2.04 -6.13
C VAL A 84 11.74 -3.23 -5.63
N MET A 85 11.92 -3.34 -4.32
CA MET A 85 12.63 -4.45 -3.71
C MET A 85 11.86 -5.77 -3.86
N MET A 86 10.53 -5.72 -3.79
CA MET A 86 9.68 -6.89 -4.09
C MET A 86 9.90 -7.40 -5.52
N ILE A 87 9.94 -6.51 -6.53
CA ILE A 87 10.20 -6.91 -7.92
C ILE A 87 11.58 -7.56 -8.06
N LEU A 88 12.60 -7.00 -7.41
CA LEU A 88 13.95 -7.58 -7.40
C LEU A 88 13.98 -8.97 -6.74
N VAL A 89 13.29 -9.14 -5.61
CA VAL A 89 13.17 -10.42 -4.90
C VAL A 89 12.47 -11.46 -5.77
N LEU A 90 11.38 -11.09 -6.44
CA LEU A 90 10.68 -11.99 -7.36
C LEU A 90 11.54 -12.37 -8.58
N GLY A 91 12.30 -11.42 -9.13
CA GLY A 91 13.24 -11.69 -10.22
C GLY A 91 14.37 -12.64 -9.79
N LEU A 92 14.91 -12.45 -8.59
CA LEU A 92 15.92 -13.32 -8.01
C LEU A 92 15.35 -14.73 -7.73
N GLN A 93 14.11 -14.81 -7.25
CA GLN A 93 13.41 -16.07 -7.06
C GLN A 93 13.24 -16.83 -8.38
N GLN A 94 12.76 -16.15 -9.42
CA GLN A 94 12.59 -16.76 -10.75
C GLN A 94 13.93 -17.26 -11.31
N TRP A 95 15.01 -16.49 -11.10
CA TRP A 95 16.35 -16.89 -11.50
C TRP A 95 16.84 -18.15 -10.77
N LEU A 96 16.64 -18.22 -9.44
CA LEU A 96 17.02 -19.39 -8.63
C LEU A 96 16.28 -20.65 -9.06
N VAL A 97 14.98 -20.55 -9.35
CA VAL A 97 14.16 -21.68 -9.82
C VAL A 97 14.68 -22.25 -11.16
N ILE A 98 15.17 -21.39 -12.06
CA ILE A 98 15.67 -21.81 -13.39
C ILE A 98 17.09 -22.39 -13.30
N THR A 99 17.94 -21.83 -12.45
CA THR A 99 19.39 -22.12 -12.46
C THR A 99 19.81 -23.17 -11.44
N ALA A 100 19.09 -23.33 -10.33
CA ALA A 100 19.49 -24.20 -9.23
C ALA A 100 18.75 -25.55 -9.25
N LYS A 101 19.49 -26.64 -9.01
CA LYS A 101 18.90 -27.96 -8.72
C LYS A 101 18.19 -27.85 -7.36
N GLN A 102 16.85 -27.97 -7.36
CA GLN A 102 16.06 -27.71 -6.15
C GLN A 102 16.45 -28.64 -4.99
N ASN A 103 17.08 -28.04 -3.98
CA ASN A 103 17.38 -28.66 -2.70
C ASN A 103 16.42 -28.12 -1.63
N TRP A 104 16.19 -28.89 -0.56
CA TRP A 104 15.27 -28.52 0.53
C TRP A 104 15.52 -27.14 1.13
N GLY A 105 16.80 -26.74 1.28
CA GLY A 105 17.14 -25.40 1.77
C GLY A 105 16.72 -24.27 0.82
N LEU A 106 16.75 -24.51 -0.50
CA LEU A 106 16.34 -23.53 -1.51
C LEU A 106 14.83 -23.30 -1.46
N VAL A 107 14.05 -24.38 -1.32
CA VAL A 107 12.59 -24.33 -1.22
C VAL A 107 12.13 -23.51 -0.01
N VAL A 108 12.79 -23.67 1.14
CA VAL A 108 12.49 -22.88 2.34
C VAL A 108 12.75 -21.39 2.10
N ILE A 109 13.84 -21.05 1.40
CA ILE A 109 14.16 -19.66 1.06
C ILE A 109 13.11 -19.06 0.12
N GLU A 110 12.69 -19.80 -0.92
CA GLU A 110 11.63 -19.36 -1.85
C GLU A 110 10.33 -19.06 -1.10
N LEU A 111 9.91 -19.96 -0.20
CA LEU A 111 8.67 -19.80 0.56
C LEU A 111 8.73 -18.59 1.50
N VAL A 112 9.87 -18.35 2.15
CA VAL A 112 10.10 -17.15 2.98
C VAL A 112 10.05 -15.87 2.12
N MET A 113 10.66 -15.88 0.92
CA MET A 113 10.62 -14.74 0.01
C MET A 113 9.18 -14.43 -0.47
N LEU A 114 8.38 -15.46 -0.79
CA LEU A 114 6.97 -15.30 -1.16
C LEU A 114 6.15 -14.70 -0.02
N VAL A 115 6.37 -15.15 1.22
CA VAL A 115 5.70 -14.59 2.40
C VAL A 115 6.05 -13.11 2.57
N ILE A 116 7.33 -12.74 2.43
CA ILE A 116 7.76 -11.34 2.51
C ILE A 116 7.06 -10.50 1.43
N CYS A 117 7.00 -10.99 0.18
CA CYS A 117 6.29 -10.29 -0.90
C CYS A 117 4.80 -10.12 -0.58
N GLY A 118 4.16 -11.13 0.02
CA GLY A 118 2.76 -11.06 0.43
C GLY A 118 2.50 -9.99 1.48
N VAL A 119 3.40 -9.84 2.44
CA VAL A 119 3.31 -8.78 3.46
C VAL A 119 3.49 -7.39 2.82
N ILE A 120 4.40 -7.23 1.86
CA ILE A 120 4.59 -5.97 1.13
C ILE A 120 3.32 -5.61 0.34
N LEU A 121 2.75 -6.55 -0.43
CA LEU A 121 1.51 -6.31 -1.18
C LEU A 121 0.31 -6.02 -0.28
N ALA A 122 0.18 -6.73 0.84
CA ALA A 122 -0.88 -6.47 1.80
C ALA A 122 -0.75 -5.07 2.44
N ALA A 123 0.48 -4.63 2.69
CA ALA A 123 0.76 -3.28 3.18
C ALA A 123 0.38 -2.23 2.13
N ASP A 124 0.74 -2.42 0.86
CA ASP A 124 0.41 -1.51 -0.22
C ASP A 124 -1.11 -1.40 -0.44
N LEU A 125 -1.79 -2.55 -0.53
CA LEU A 125 -3.25 -2.62 -0.62
C LEU A 125 -3.92 -1.86 0.52
N ARG A 126 -3.42 -2.03 1.75
CA ARG A 126 -3.97 -1.36 2.95
C ARG A 126 -3.76 0.15 2.88
N VAL A 127 -2.58 0.61 2.48
CA VAL A 127 -2.31 2.05 2.30
C VAL A 127 -3.22 2.62 1.22
N ASN A 128 -3.34 1.94 0.08
CA ASN A 128 -4.13 2.38 -1.04
C ASN A 128 -5.63 2.42 -0.71
N HIS A 129 -6.14 1.42 0.01
CA HIS A 129 -7.52 1.40 0.49
C HIS A 129 -7.81 2.56 1.46
N VAL A 130 -6.91 2.81 2.43
CA VAL A 130 -7.05 3.92 3.37
C VAL A 130 -7.02 5.27 2.66
N ARG A 131 -6.20 5.43 1.61
CA ARG A 131 -6.20 6.65 0.78
C ARG A 131 -7.54 6.87 0.10
N VAL A 132 -8.13 5.85 -0.52
CA VAL A 132 -9.44 5.96 -1.18
C VAL A 132 -10.54 6.32 -0.16
N GLU A 133 -10.50 5.73 1.03
CA GLU A 133 -11.45 6.03 2.10
C GLU A 133 -11.32 7.48 2.60
N LEU A 134 -10.08 7.96 2.78
CA LEU A 134 -9.81 9.35 3.12
C LEU A 134 -10.23 10.30 2.01
N GLU A 135 -9.98 9.97 0.74
CA GLU A 135 -10.36 10.79 -0.41
C GLU A 135 -11.88 11.01 -0.46
N LYS A 136 -12.67 9.94 -0.27
CA LYS A 136 -14.13 10.03 -0.22
C LYS A 136 -14.61 10.90 0.94
N LYS A 137 -13.99 10.78 2.11
CA LYS A 137 -14.40 11.52 3.31
C LYS A 137 -13.97 12.99 3.29
N LEU A 138 -12.84 13.29 2.67
CA LEU A 138 -12.25 14.63 2.58
C LEU A 138 -12.74 15.42 1.37
N LYS A 139 -13.42 14.77 0.41
CA LYS A 139 -14.05 15.43 -0.74
C LYS A 139 -14.85 16.70 -0.38
N PRO A 140 -15.69 16.74 0.67
CA PRO A 140 -16.45 17.94 1.03
C PRO A 140 -15.58 19.13 1.45
N TYR A 141 -14.31 18.89 1.80
CA TYR A 141 -13.36 19.89 2.26
C TYR A 141 -12.23 20.14 1.25
N GLU A 142 -12.35 19.61 0.03
CA GLU A 142 -11.31 19.60 -1.01
C GLU A 142 -10.72 20.98 -1.27
N ASP A 143 -11.57 21.96 -1.61
CA ASP A 143 -11.12 23.31 -1.98
C ASP A 143 -10.36 23.99 -0.85
N ARG A 144 -10.87 23.83 0.39
CA ARG A 144 -10.25 24.43 1.57
C ARG A 144 -8.92 23.77 1.92
N LEU A 145 -8.84 22.44 1.86
CA LEU A 145 -7.60 21.70 2.07
C LEU A 145 -6.55 22.04 1.03
N TRP A 146 -6.97 22.18 -0.23
CA TRP A 146 -6.08 22.56 -1.31
C TRP A 146 -5.56 23.99 -1.14
N PHE A 147 -6.44 24.93 -0.79
CA PHE A 147 -6.08 26.31 -0.50
C PHE A 147 -5.12 26.42 0.70
N GLU A 148 -5.44 25.77 1.82
CA GLU A 148 -4.59 25.80 3.01
C GLU A 148 -3.24 25.14 2.78
N TYR A 149 -3.17 24.10 1.93
CA TYR A 149 -1.90 23.54 1.48
C TYR A 149 -1.08 24.55 0.67
N GLN A 150 -1.65 25.15 -0.37
CA GLN A 150 -0.96 26.11 -1.25
C GLN A 150 -0.47 27.36 -0.50
N LEU A 151 -1.22 27.79 0.52
CA LEU A 151 -0.84 28.94 1.34
C LEU A 151 0.33 28.66 2.28
N ARG A 152 0.58 27.38 2.61
CA ARG A 152 1.57 26.94 3.60
C ARG A 152 2.76 26.17 3.01
N SER A 153 2.69 25.80 1.73
CA SER A 153 3.74 25.10 0.98
C SER A 153 4.70 26.07 0.30
#